data_AF-A0A075JS41-F1
#
_entry.id   AF-A0A075JS41-F1
#
_cell.length_a   1.000
_cell.length_b   1.000
_cell.length_c   1.000
_cell.angle_alpha   90.00
_cell.angle_beta   90.00
_cell.angle_gamma   90.00
#
_symmetry.space_group_name_H-M   'P 1'
#
loop_
_entity.id
_entity.type
_entity.pdbx_description
1 polymer ?
#
loop_
_entity_poly.entity_id
_entity_poly.type
_entity_poly.pdbx_seq_one_letter_code
_entity_poly.pdbx_strand_id
1 'polypeptide(L)' 'MPKRYIAITYDVCEHNDLYEDMNEYILDSSTEMDKQVKEFAKKDVAPLIKVYESFKDDFKDITLYKQYKFKEYECDCEQ' A
#
# COMPACT_ATOMS: atom_id res chain seq x y z
N MET A 1 18.29 14.98 3.86
CA MET A 1 17.19 14.50 4.72
C MET A 1 16.95 13.03 4.38
N PRO A 2 16.69 12.15 5.38
CA PRO A 2 16.36 10.77 5.10
C PRO A 2 15.03 10.70 4.33
N LYS A 3 14.98 9.91 3.26
CA LYS A 3 13.73 9.62 2.56
C LYS A 3 12.80 8.86 3.50
N ARG A 4 11.54 9.27 3.57
CA ARG A 4 10.50 8.55 4.32
C ARG A 4 9.55 7.89 3.35
N TYR A 5 9.05 6.72 3.73
CA TYR A 5 8.11 5.96 2.91
C TYR A 5 6.82 5.73 3.68
N ILE A 6 5.71 5.84 2.98
CA ILE A 6 4.37 5.52 3.47
C ILE A 6 3.72 4.51 2.52
N ALA A 7 3.17 3.45 3.06
CA ALA A 7 2.36 2.47 2.34
C ALA A 7 0.89 2.78 2.58
N ILE A 8 0.11 2.82 1.51
CA ILE A 8 -1.34 2.91 1.56
C ILE A 8 -1.91 1.60 1.01
N THR A 9 -2.75 0.93 1.79
CA THR A 9 -3.49 -0.25 1.38
C THR A 9 -4.77 0.16 0.66
N TYR A 10 -5.13 -0.58 -0.39
CA TYR A 10 -6.30 -0.31 -1.20
C TYR A 10 -7.15 -1.56 -1.32
N ASP A 11 -8.46 -1.39 -1.11
CA ASP A 11 -9.45 -2.34 -1.58
C ASP A 11 -9.72 -2.06 -3.06
N VAL A 12 -9.68 -3.11 -3.88
CA VAL A 12 -9.86 -3.03 -5.32
C VAL A 12 -10.80 -4.14 -5.76
N CYS A 13 -11.95 -3.75 -6.29
CA CYS A 13 -12.90 -4.68 -6.89
C CYS A 13 -13.25 -4.19 -8.30
N GLU A 14 -12.74 -4.90 -9.31
CA GLU A 14 -12.97 -4.55 -10.73
C GLU A 14 -14.46 -4.64 -11.12
N HIS A 15 -15.24 -5.51 -10.45
CA HIS A 15 -16.67 -5.67 -10.75
C HIS A 15 -17.53 -4.49 -10.31
N ASN A 16 -17.17 -3.87 -9.19
CA ASN A 16 -17.91 -2.75 -8.61
C ASN A 16 -17.29 -1.39 -8.96
N ASP A 17 -16.26 -1.36 -9.81
CA ASP A 17 -15.42 -0.17 -10.05
C ASP A 17 -14.94 0.45 -8.72
N LEU A 18 -14.60 -0.41 -7.76
CA LEU A 18 -14.20 0.00 -6.41
C LEU A 18 -12.69 0.16 -6.36
N TYR A 19 -12.26 1.34 -5.93
CA TYR A 19 -10.86 1.66 -5.66
C TYR A 19 -10.83 2.57 -4.42
N GLU A 20 -10.66 1.98 -3.24
CA GLU A 20 -10.76 2.69 -1.96
C GLU A 20 -9.50 2.55 -1.11
N ASP A 21 -8.98 3.68 -0.64
CA ASP A 21 -7.90 3.75 0.34
C ASP A 21 -8.39 3.20 1.69
N MET A 22 -7.67 2.24 2.26
CA MET A 22 -8.03 1.59 3.52
C MET A 22 -7.23 2.14 4.70
N ASN A 23 -5.92 1.88 4.76
CA ASN A 23 -5.05 2.28 5.86
C ASN A 23 -3.72 2.82 5.35
N GLU A 24 -3.10 3.64 6.19
CA GLU A 24 -1.79 4.21 5.96
C GLU A 24 -0.76 3.66 6.97
N TYR A 25 0.43 3.31 6.49
CA TYR A 25 1.52 2.75 7.28
C TYR A 25 2.83 3.45 6.98
N ILE A 26 3.51 3.94 8.01
CA ILE A 26 4.88 4.44 7.88
C ILE A 26 5.83 3.23 7.84
N LEU A 27 6.69 3.16 6.83
CA LEU A 27 7.66 2.07 6.73
C LEU A 27 8.85 2.34 7.64
N ASP A 28 9.24 1.32 8.40
CA ASP A 28 10.49 1.32 9.16
C ASP A 28 11.67 1.13 8.20
N SER A 29 12.60 2.08 8.21
CA SER A 29 13.81 2.03 7.38
C SER A 29 14.80 0.94 7.80
N SER A 30 14.66 0.39 9.01
CA SER A 30 15.48 -0.70 9.55
C SER A 30 15.01 -2.08 9.08
N THR A 31 13.82 -2.16 8.49
CA THR A 31 13.20 -3.42 8.04
C THR A 31 13.02 -3.40 6.52
N GLU A 32 13.19 -4.55 5.88
CA GLU A 32 13.01 -4.67 4.43
C GLU A 32 11.57 -4.30 4.01
N MET A 33 11.44 -3.37 3.06
CA MET A 33 10.16 -2.86 2.58
C MET A 33 9.22 -3.97 2.11
N ASP A 34 9.72 -4.90 1.30
CA ASP A 34 8.91 -5.97 0.71
C ASP A 34 8.30 -6.88 1.80
N LYS A 35 8.98 -7.07 2.94
CA LYS A 35 8.45 -7.84 4.07
C LYS A 35 7.33 -7.09 4.78
N GLN A 36 7.52 -5.81 5.06
CA GLN A 36 6.51 -4.98 5.70
C GLN A 36 5.24 -4.89 4.85
N VAL A 37 5.39 -4.63 3.56
CA VAL A 37 4.25 -4.52 2.63
C VAL A 37 3.46 -5.83 2.55
N LYS A 38 4.13 -7.00 2.55
CA LYS A 38 3.43 -8.30 2.60
C LYS A 38 2.61 -8.48 3.87
N GLU A 39 3.15 -8.09 5.02
CA GLU A 39 2.42 -8.16 6.29
C GLU A 39 1.22 -7.20 6.30
N PHE A 40 1.36 -5.99 5.73
CA PHE A 40 0.25 -5.05 5.60
C PHE A 40 -0.84 -5.58 4.67
N ALA A 41 -0.47 -6.18 3.53
CA ALA A 41 -1.42 -6.76 2.59
C ALA A 41 -2.22 -7.89 3.24
N LYS A 42 -1.54 -8.76 3.98
CA LYS A 42 -2.18 -9.85 4.73
C LYS A 42 -3.08 -9.34 5.86
N LYS A 43 -2.65 -8.31 6.58
CA LYS A 43 -3.38 -7.75 7.71
C LYS A 43 -4.68 -7.06 7.26
N ASP A 44 -4.62 -6.30 6.18
CA ASP A 44 -5.75 -5.53 5.68
C ASP A 44 -6.56 -6.28 4.63
N VAL A 45 -6.10 -7.46 4.19
CA VAL A 45 -6.66 -8.21 3.07
C VAL A 45 -6.73 -7.31 1.82
N ALA A 46 -5.62 -6.62 1.55
CA ALA A 46 -5.56 -5.59 0.52
C ALA A 46 -4.93 -6.13 -0.78
N PRO A 47 -5.67 -6.18 -1.91
CA PRO A 47 -5.13 -6.62 -3.20
C PRO A 47 -4.07 -5.68 -3.76
N LEU A 48 -4.03 -4.44 -3.29
CA LEU A 48 -3.14 -3.41 -3.80
C LEU A 48 -2.54 -2.60 -2.66
N ILE A 49 -1.23 -2.37 -2.75
CA ILE A 49 -0.53 -1.42 -1.89
C ILE A 49 0.30 -0.48 -2.75
N LYS A 50 0.15 0.83 -2.52
CA LYS A 50 1.03 1.84 -3.10
C LYS A 50 1.94 2.39 -2.03
N VAL A 51 3.24 2.39 -2.32
CA VAL A 51 4.27 3.00 -1.49
C VAL A 51 4.62 4.34 -2.10
N TYR A 52 4.55 5.37 -1.29
CA TYR A 52 4.94 6.72 -1.65
C TYR A 52 6.19 7.13 -0.88
N GLU A 53 7.02 7.96 -1.50
CA GLU A 53 8.15 8.61 -0.85
C GLU A 53 7.88 10.08 -0.59
N SER A 54 8.34 10.60 0.54
CA SER A 54 8.39 12.03 0.82
C SER A 54 9.77 12.47 1.28
N PHE A 55 10.15 13.67 0.85
CA PHE A 55 11.36 14.38 1.28
C PHE A 55 11.11 15.31 2.46
N LYS A 56 9.84 15.52 2.83
CA LYS A 56 9.41 16.37 3.94
C LYS A 56 8.79 15.50 5.03
N ASP A 57 8.96 15.92 6.28
CA ASP A 57 8.45 15.17 7.43
C ASP A 57 6.91 15.19 7.55
N ASP A 58 6.25 16.10 6.83
CA ASP A 58 4.81 16.30 6.88
C ASP A 58 4.01 15.51 5.84
N PHE A 59 4.67 14.71 4.99
CA PHE A 59 4.05 13.90 3.92
C PHE A 59 3.06 14.66 3.02
N LYS A 60 3.13 16.00 2.96
CA LYS A 60 2.25 16.80 2.10
C LYS A 60 2.59 16.67 0.63
N ASP A 61 3.88 16.48 0.34
CA ASP A 61 4.40 16.21 -1.00
C ASP A 61 4.87 14.76 -1.05
N ILE A 62 3.98 13.85 -1.43
CA ILE A 62 4.28 12.44 -1.64
C ILE A 62 4.32 12.10 -3.13
N THR A 63 5.32 11.30 -3.53
CA THR A 63 5.44 10.79 -4.91
C THR A 63 5.32 9.29 -4.89
N LEU A 64 4.53 8.72 -5.82
CA LEU A 64 4.41 7.27 -5.95
C LEU A 64 5.79 6.67 -6.26
N TYR A 65 6.27 5.82 -5.36
CA TYR A 65 7.58 5.18 -5.46
C TYR A 65 7.46 3.77 -6.04
N LYS A 66 6.53 2.96 -5.50
CA LYS A 66 6.36 1.55 -5.92
C LYS A 66 4.92 1.11 -5.68
N GLN A 67 4.47 0.14 -6.49
CA GLN A 67 3.16 -0.47 -6.36
C GLN A 67 3.31 -1.99 -6.23
N TYR A 68 2.51 -2.59 -5.36
CA TYR A 68 2.46 -4.02 -5.10
C TYR A 68 1.05 -4.53 -5.34
N LYS A 69 0.94 -5.62 -6.11
CA LYS A 69 -0.33 -6.31 -6.35
C LYS A 69 -0.28 -7.69 -5.73
N PHE A 70 -1.35 -8.03 -5.02
CA PHE A 70 -1.51 -9.28 -4.29
C PHE A 70 -2.78 -9.98 -4.77
N LYS A 71 -2.63 -10.84 -5.78
CA LYS A 71 -3.75 -11.58 -6.39
C LYS A 71 -4.52 -12.44 -5.39
N GLU A 72 -3.85 -12.92 -4.34
CA GLU A 72 -4.46 -13.72 -3.27
C GLU A 72 -5.47 -12.95 -2.41
N TYR A 73 -5.48 -11.61 -2.49
CA TYR A 73 -6.44 -10.74 -1.80
C TYR A 73 -7.36 -10.00 -2.78
N GLU A 74 -7.27 -10.28 -4.09
CA GLU A 74 -8.25 -9.76 -5.05
C GLU A 74 -9.61 -10.42 -4.76
N CYS A 75 -10.71 -9.67 -4.89
CA CYS A 75 -12.04 -10.28 -4.73
C CYS A 75 -12.17 -11.39 -5.79
N ASP A 76 -12.26 -12.63 -5.33
CA ASP A 76 -12.64 -13.77 -6.16
C ASP A 76 -14.16 -13.80 -6.28
N CYS A 77 -14.70 -12.70 -6.79
CA CYS A 77 -16.12 -12.49 -7.02
C CYS A 77 -16.56 -13.41 -8.19
N GLU A 78 -16.60 -14.73 -7.95
CA GLU A 78 -17.33 -15.68 -8.80
C GLU A 78 -18.82 -15.38 -8.66
N GLN A 79 -19.30 -14.48 -9.54
CA GLN A 79 -20.70 -14.23 -9.97
C GLN A 79 -21.82 -14.26 -8.91
#